data_AF-A0A251VHM1-F1
#
_entry.id   AF-A0A251VHM1-F1
#
_cell.length_a   1.000
_cell.length_b   1.000
_cell.length_c   1.000
_cell.angle_alpha   90.00
_cell.angle_beta   90.00
_cell.angle_gamma   90.00
#
_symmetry.space_group_name_H-M   'P 1'
#
loop_
_entity.id
_entity.type
_entity.pdbx_description
1 polymer ?
#
loop_
_entity_poly.entity_id
_entity_poly.type
_entity_poly.pdbx_seq_one_letter_code
_entity_poly.pdbx_strand_id
1 'polypeptide(L)'
;MTSTNKSFCIAYAIICKERRGNYVWVLERIKAMLHECMMPRVIVTDRELALINACSKVFPNATRLLCHFHIEQNIVRHCKQGFNKEVWGKFMSYWRRVCESASEPMYKYNLEKMYNRLVVTNRESVFDYVYENWLKDYKEMFVYAWTDKCRNFGQRTTNRVESQHANLKRYVTRGSSLERIAR
;
A
#
# COMPACT_ATOMS: atom_id res chain seq x y z
N MET A 1 -7.24 9.06 9.94
CA MET A 1 -6.75 9.11 11.34
C MET A 1 -7.31 10.37 11.96
N THR A 2 -7.87 10.30 13.16
CA THR A 2 -8.35 11.48 13.90
C THR A 2 -7.17 12.22 14.55
N SER A 3 -7.42 13.43 15.06
CA SER A 3 -6.46 14.20 15.87
C SER A 3 -5.99 13.46 17.14
N THR A 4 -6.66 12.37 17.52
CA THR A 4 -6.33 11.50 18.67
C THR A 4 -5.58 10.22 18.27
N ASN A 5 -5.05 10.16 17.04
CA ASN A 5 -4.42 8.97 16.45
C ASN A 5 -5.33 7.72 16.42
N LYS A 6 -6.65 7.91 16.49
CA LYS A 6 -7.64 6.84 16.36
C LYS A 6 -8.06 6.68 14.90
N SER A 7 -8.54 5.50 14.56
CA SER A 7 -9.20 5.19 13.29
C SER A 7 -10.65 4.83 13.55
N PHE A 8 -11.52 5.18 12.62
CA PHE A 8 -12.91 4.75 12.59
C PHE A 8 -13.23 4.23 11.20
N CYS A 9 -14.19 3.31 11.11
CA CYS A 9 -14.69 2.82 9.84
C CYS A 9 -15.76 3.77 9.31
N ILE A 10 -15.71 4.12 8.02
CA ILE A 10 -16.74 4.94 7.36
C ILE A 10 -17.73 4.11 6.56
N ALA A 11 -17.32 2.93 6.09
CA ALA A 11 -18.14 2.04 5.28
C ALA A 11 -17.53 0.64 5.21
N TYR A 12 -18.39 -0.37 5.10
CA TYR A 12 -18.05 -1.70 4.61
C TYR A 12 -18.70 -1.91 3.24
N ALA A 13 -17.99 -2.54 2.32
CA ALA A 13 -18.51 -2.89 1.02
C ALA A 13 -18.29 -4.39 0.75
N ILE A 14 -19.37 -5.09 0.44
CA ILE A 14 -19.32 -6.49 -0.02
C ILE A 14 -19.57 -6.46 -1.51
N ILE A 15 -18.57 -6.88 -2.29
CA ILE A 15 -18.63 -6.87 -3.76
C ILE A 15 -18.47 -8.29 -4.30
N CYS A 16 -19.20 -8.61 -5.36
CA CYS A 16 -19.18 -9.96 -5.93
C CYS A 16 -17.88 -10.25 -6.72
N LYS A 17 -17.21 -9.21 -7.24
CA LYS A 17 -15.98 -9.34 -8.04
C LYS A 17 -15.06 -8.14 -7.82
N GLU A 18 -13.76 -8.37 -7.80
CA GLU A 18 -12.72 -7.34 -7.73
C GLU A 18 -12.47 -6.78 -9.14
N ARG A 19 -13.36 -5.89 -9.59
CA ARG A 19 -13.31 -5.27 -10.93
C ARG A 19 -13.45 -3.76 -10.81
N ARG A 20 -12.82 -3.03 -11.75
CA ARG A 20 -12.83 -1.56 -11.77
C ARG A 20 -14.24 -0.96 -11.62
N GLY A 21 -15.24 -1.49 -12.33
CA GLY A 21 -16.62 -0.99 -12.25
C GLY A 21 -17.22 -1.12 -10.85
N ASN A 22 -16.94 -2.21 -10.15
CA ASN A 22 -17.43 -2.45 -8.79
C ASN A 22 -16.77 -1.49 -7.80
N TYR A 23 -15.46 -1.27 -7.90
CA TYR A 23 -14.77 -0.28 -7.06
C TYR A 23 -15.23 1.14 -7.32
N VAL A 24 -15.43 1.53 -8.58
CA VAL A 24 -15.96 2.86 -8.91
C VAL A 24 -17.32 3.06 -8.25
N TRP A 25 -18.23 2.10 -8.38
CA TRP A 25 -19.53 2.18 -7.72
C TRP A 25 -19.42 2.32 -6.20
N VAL A 26 -18.59 1.50 -5.54
CA VAL A 26 -18.39 1.58 -4.08
C VAL A 26 -17.84 2.95 -3.67
N LEU A 27 -16.80 3.43 -4.37
CA LEU A 27 -16.16 4.71 -4.06
C LEU A 27 -17.10 5.89 -4.32
N GLU A 28 -17.95 5.84 -5.34
CA GLU A 28 -18.98 6.86 -5.60
C GLU A 28 -20.02 6.91 -4.47
N ARG A 29 -20.44 5.75 -3.94
CA ARG A 29 -21.32 5.69 -2.77
C ARG A 29 -20.66 6.28 -1.53
N ILE A 30 -19.40 5.95 -1.27
CA ILE A 30 -18.63 6.54 -0.17
C ILE A 30 -18.53 8.06 -0.36
N LYS A 31 -18.18 8.53 -1.56
CA LYS A 31 -18.06 9.96 -1.87
C LYS A 31 -19.37 10.71 -1.60
N ALA A 32 -20.51 10.14 -1.96
CA ALA A 32 -21.82 10.75 -1.74
C ALA A 32 -22.19 10.89 -0.24
N MET A 33 -21.59 10.09 0.64
CA MET A 33 -21.78 10.19 2.09
C MET A 33 -20.85 11.21 2.76
N LEU A 34 -19.81 11.67 2.06
CA LEU A 34 -18.81 12.59 2.61
C LEU A 34 -19.22 14.05 2.35
N HIS A 35 -19.25 14.85 3.41
CA HIS A 35 -19.26 16.31 3.28
C HIS A 35 -17.96 16.79 2.60
N GLU A 36 -18.00 17.95 1.95
CA GLU A 36 -16.87 18.50 1.19
C GLU A 36 -15.58 18.60 2.04
N CYS A 37 -15.72 19.04 3.29
CA CYS A 37 -14.59 19.14 4.23
C CYS A 37 -14.00 17.78 4.68
N MET A 38 -14.64 16.67 4.34
CA MET A 38 -14.21 15.30 4.65
C MET A 38 -13.59 14.57 3.46
N MET A 39 -13.44 15.23 2.30
CA MET A 39 -12.84 14.61 1.13
C MET A 39 -11.40 14.15 1.40
N PRO A 40 -11.03 12.92 1.03
CA PRO A 40 -9.72 12.39 1.33
C PRO A 40 -8.64 13.15 0.55
N ARG A 41 -7.59 13.57 1.27
CA ARG A 41 -6.37 14.12 0.65
C ARG A 41 -5.36 13.04 0.27
N VAL A 42 -5.42 11.91 0.97
CA VAL A 42 -4.53 10.76 0.79
C VAL A 42 -5.36 9.49 0.88
N ILE A 43 -5.13 8.57 -0.04
CA ILE A 43 -5.72 7.22 -0.05
C ILE A 43 -4.56 6.21 -0.10
N VAL A 44 -4.54 5.26 0.83
CA VAL A 44 -3.52 4.20 0.88
C VAL A 44 -4.18 2.88 0.50
N THR A 45 -3.65 2.20 -0.51
CA THR A 45 -4.14 0.89 -0.97
C THR A 45 -2.98 -0.09 -1.13
N ASP A 46 -3.27 -1.36 -1.37
CA ASP A 46 -2.28 -2.26 -1.96
C ASP A 46 -2.10 -1.96 -3.47
N ARG A 47 -1.28 -2.77 -4.15
CA ARG A 47 -1.03 -2.64 -5.60
C ARG A 47 -2.09 -3.38 -6.41
N GLU A 48 -3.36 -3.04 -6.23
CA GLU A 48 -4.44 -3.52 -7.07
C GLU A 48 -4.83 -2.47 -8.12
N LEU A 49 -4.50 -2.75 -9.39
CA LEU A 49 -4.68 -1.79 -10.48
C LEU A 49 -6.14 -1.35 -10.67
N ALA A 50 -7.10 -2.26 -10.47
CA ALA A 50 -8.51 -1.94 -10.59
C ALA A 50 -8.94 -0.89 -9.55
N LEU A 51 -8.48 -1.03 -8.30
CA LEU A 51 -8.77 -0.13 -7.20
C LEU A 51 -8.03 1.21 -7.37
N ILE A 52 -6.73 1.19 -7.72
CA ILE A 52 -5.95 2.41 -7.98
C ILE A 52 -6.60 3.28 -9.06
N ASN A 53 -7.05 2.65 -10.16
CA ASN A 53 -7.73 3.33 -11.25
C ASN A 53 -9.12 3.84 -10.87
N ALA A 54 -9.84 3.13 -9.99
CA ALA A 54 -11.11 3.59 -9.46
C ALA A 54 -10.93 4.81 -8.54
N CYS A 55 -9.94 4.78 -7.64
CA CYS A 55 -9.55 5.92 -6.80
C CYS A 55 -9.20 7.14 -7.65
N SER A 56 -8.40 6.96 -8.72
CA SER A 56 -8.05 8.04 -9.66
C SER A 56 -9.28 8.70 -10.29
N LYS A 57 -10.31 7.91 -10.59
CA LYS A 57 -11.54 8.39 -11.24
C LYS A 57 -12.42 9.14 -10.24
N VAL A 58 -12.61 8.60 -9.04
CA VAL A 58 -13.59 9.12 -8.08
C VAL A 58 -13.03 10.25 -7.21
N PHE A 59 -11.75 10.14 -6.83
CA PHE A 59 -11.02 11.07 -5.97
C PHE A 59 -9.74 11.58 -6.68
N PRO A 60 -9.86 12.34 -7.78
CA PRO A 60 -8.71 12.77 -8.58
C PRO A 60 -7.73 13.66 -7.81
N ASN A 61 -8.21 14.38 -6.79
CA ASN A 61 -7.40 15.29 -5.98
C ASN A 61 -6.69 14.58 -4.81
N ALA A 62 -6.95 13.29 -4.58
CA ALA A 62 -6.31 12.53 -3.52
C ALA A 62 -4.97 11.96 -3.99
N THR A 63 -3.91 12.18 -3.21
CA THR A 63 -2.65 11.47 -3.41
C THR A 63 -2.87 9.99 -3.12
N ARG A 64 -2.48 9.13 -4.06
CA ARG A 64 -2.59 7.68 -3.92
C ARG A 64 -1.25 7.12 -3.49
N LEU A 65 -1.25 6.40 -2.38
CA LEU A 65 -0.07 5.76 -1.81
C LEU A 65 -0.23 4.24 -1.81
N LEU A 66 0.89 3.54 -1.91
CA LEU A 66 0.92 2.09 -1.76
C LEU A 66 1.32 1.70 -0.34
N CYS A 67 0.68 0.65 0.16
CA CYS A 67 0.93 0.10 1.48
C CYS A 67 2.28 -0.60 1.54
N HIS A 68 3.21 -0.06 2.35
CA HIS A 68 4.56 -0.60 2.51
C HIS A 68 4.56 -2.07 2.93
N PHE A 69 3.66 -2.45 3.84
CA PHE A 69 3.58 -3.81 4.35
C PHE A 69 3.26 -4.83 3.24
N HIS A 70 2.36 -4.50 2.32
CA HIS A 70 2.00 -5.37 1.21
C HIS A 70 3.12 -5.47 0.18
N ILE A 71 3.85 -4.38 -0.06
CA ILE A 71 5.07 -4.41 -0.87
C ILE A 71 6.11 -5.35 -0.25
N GLU A 72 6.43 -5.16 1.04
CA GLU A 72 7.39 -6.02 1.76
C GLU A 72 6.95 -7.49 1.75
N GLN A 73 5.65 -7.79 1.94
CA GLN A 73 5.15 -9.17 1.83
C GLN A 73 5.38 -9.78 0.45
N ASN A 74 5.14 -9.02 -0.63
CA ASN A 74 5.36 -9.52 -1.98
C ASN A 74 6.85 -9.74 -2.26
N ILE A 75 7.72 -8.86 -1.77
CA ILE A 75 9.17 -9.04 -1.84
C ILE A 75 9.61 -10.30 -1.05
N VAL A 76 9.05 -10.52 0.14
CA VAL A 76 9.28 -11.74 0.92
C VAL A 76 8.87 -12.99 0.13
N ARG A 77 7.68 -13.00 -0.47
CA ARG A 77 7.17 -14.16 -1.22
C ARG A 77 8.04 -14.50 -2.43
N HIS A 78 8.50 -13.49 -3.18
CA HIS A 78 9.24 -13.70 -4.43
C HIS A 78 10.75 -13.90 -4.22
N CYS A 79 11.36 -13.19 -3.26
CA CYS A 79 12.81 -13.12 -3.19
C CYS A 79 13.40 -13.96 -2.05
N LYS A 80 12.66 -14.20 -0.95
CA LYS A 80 13.26 -14.72 0.30
C LYS A 80 13.86 -16.12 0.17
N GLN A 81 13.32 -16.97 -0.70
CA GLN A 81 13.79 -18.35 -0.85
C GLN A 81 15.28 -18.43 -1.25
N GLY A 82 15.81 -17.42 -1.94
CA GLY A 82 17.23 -17.34 -2.33
C GLY A 82 18.18 -16.79 -1.27
N PHE A 83 17.72 -16.60 -0.02
CA PHE A 83 18.50 -15.95 1.03
C PHE A 83 18.58 -16.78 2.31
N ASN A 84 19.78 -16.77 2.92
CA ASN A 84 19.89 -17.08 4.34
C ASN A 84 19.37 -15.89 5.18
N LYS A 85 19.13 -16.14 6.49
CA LYS A 85 18.51 -15.16 7.39
C LYS A 85 19.29 -13.85 7.50
N GLU A 86 20.62 -13.90 7.59
CA GLU A 86 21.45 -12.71 7.77
C GLU A 86 21.48 -11.85 6.50
N VAL A 87 21.71 -12.46 5.35
CA VAL A 87 21.75 -11.76 4.06
C VAL A 87 20.37 -11.19 3.72
N TRP A 88 19.29 -11.90 4.05
CA TRP A 88 17.93 -11.38 3.93
C TRP A 88 17.71 -10.11 4.75
N GLY A 89 18.16 -10.12 6.01
CA GLY A 89 18.07 -8.94 6.89
C GLY A 89 18.83 -7.74 6.31
N LYS A 90 20.03 -7.96 5.76
CA LYS A 90 20.81 -6.93 5.09
C LYS A 90 20.08 -6.37 3.87
N PHE A 91 19.56 -7.24 3.00
CA PHE A 91 18.79 -6.80 1.83
C PHE A 91 17.57 -5.96 2.21
N MET A 92 16.77 -6.42 3.17
CA MET A 92 15.60 -5.66 3.63
C MET A 92 15.98 -4.31 4.24
N SER A 93 17.16 -4.20 4.87
CA SER A 93 17.67 -2.91 5.35
C SER A 93 18.01 -1.95 4.20
N TYR A 94 18.56 -2.45 3.09
CA TYR A 94 18.83 -1.65 1.90
C TYR A 94 17.54 -1.21 1.21
N TRP A 95 16.59 -2.13 1.06
CA TRP A 95 15.25 -1.84 0.54
C TRP A 95 14.57 -0.72 1.34
N ARG A 96 14.55 -0.83 2.67
CA ARG A 96 13.95 0.20 3.54
C ARG A 96 14.66 1.55 3.39
N ARG A 97 15.99 1.58 3.33
CA ARG A 97 16.74 2.82 3.08
C ARG A 97 16.39 3.49 1.74
N VAL A 98 16.14 2.70 0.70
CA VAL A 98 15.64 3.23 -0.59
C VAL A 98 14.27 3.87 -0.38
N CYS A 99 13.32 3.17 0.24
CA CYS A 99 11.97 3.67 0.52
C CYS A 99 11.96 4.91 1.43
N GLU A 100 12.87 4.97 2.40
CA GLU A 100 12.95 6.02 3.41
C GLU A 100 13.82 7.22 2.97
N SER A 101 14.25 7.24 1.71
CA SER A 101 15.07 8.32 1.18
C SER A 101 14.31 9.65 1.22
N ALA A 102 14.86 10.62 1.94
CA ALA A 102 14.20 11.91 2.21
C ALA A 102 14.15 12.86 0.99
N SER A 103 14.95 12.61 -0.04
CA SER A 103 15.04 13.44 -1.24
C SER A 103 15.40 12.61 -2.47
N GLU A 104 15.13 13.14 -3.66
CA GLU A 104 15.46 12.45 -4.92
C GLU A 104 16.97 12.14 -5.08
N PRO A 105 17.91 13.05 -4.71
CA PRO A 105 19.33 12.71 -4.69
C PRO A 105 19.67 11.56 -3.72
N MET A 106 19.07 11.56 -2.53
CA MET A 106 19.28 10.49 -1.54
C MET A 106 18.73 9.16 -2.05
N TYR A 107 17.58 9.18 -2.75
CA TYR A 107 16.99 8.02 -3.38
C TYR A 107 17.93 7.43 -4.43
N LYS A 108 18.46 8.25 -5.35
CA LYS A 108 19.41 7.81 -6.38
C LYS A 108 20.65 7.16 -5.75
N TYR A 109 21.23 7.82 -4.74
CA TYR A 109 22.38 7.29 -4.00
C TYR A 109 22.08 5.94 -3.34
N ASN A 110 20.96 5.82 -2.62
CA ASN A 110 20.59 4.59 -1.93
C ASN A 110 20.24 3.46 -2.90
N LEU A 111 19.62 3.78 -4.04
CA LEU A 111 19.28 2.82 -5.09
C LEU A 111 20.54 2.23 -5.72
N GLU A 112 21.48 3.08 -6.12
CA GLU A 112 22.78 2.67 -6.67
C GLU A 112 23.57 1.83 -5.65
N LYS A 113 23.58 2.25 -4.39
CA LYS A 113 24.23 1.49 -3.31
C LYS A 113 23.59 0.12 -3.10
N MET A 114 22.26 0.01 -3.19
CA MET A 114 21.57 -1.29 -3.12
C MET A 114 21.93 -2.17 -4.32
N TYR A 115 21.92 -1.61 -5.53
CA TYR A 115 22.31 -2.31 -6.77
C TYR A 115 23.72 -2.89 -6.66
N ASN A 116 24.72 -2.04 -6.37
CA ASN A 116 26.12 -2.45 -6.27
C ASN A 116 26.33 -3.57 -5.23
N ARG A 117 25.59 -3.55 -4.11
CA ARG A 117 25.64 -4.61 -3.09
C ARG A 117 25.04 -5.92 -3.59
N LEU A 118 23.97 -5.87 -4.36
CA LEU A 118 23.33 -7.07 -4.91
C LEU A 118 24.20 -7.70 -6.00
N VAL A 119 24.81 -6.89 -6.88
CA VAL A 119 25.78 -7.34 -7.90
C VAL A 119 26.97 -8.07 -7.27
N VAL A 120 27.63 -7.48 -6.28
CA VAL A 120 28.77 -8.11 -5.58
C VAL A 120 28.41 -9.45 -4.93
N THR A 121 27.12 -9.68 -4.67
CA THR A 121 26.64 -10.94 -4.07
C THR A 121 25.92 -11.85 -5.07
N ASN A 122 26.02 -11.58 -6.38
CA ASN A 122 25.42 -12.34 -7.48
C ASN A 122 23.88 -12.50 -7.31
N ARG A 123 23.21 -11.38 -7.03
CA ARG A 123 21.76 -11.28 -6.75
C ARG A 123 21.09 -10.17 -7.58
N GLU A 124 21.58 -9.92 -8.79
CA GLU A 124 21.03 -8.90 -9.70
C GLU A 124 19.54 -9.14 -9.98
N SER A 125 19.13 -10.41 -10.11
CA SER A 125 17.73 -10.79 -10.34
C SER A 125 16.76 -10.29 -9.26
N VAL A 126 17.24 -10.12 -8.02
CA VAL A 126 16.45 -9.53 -6.93
C VAL A 126 16.25 -8.04 -7.16
N PHE A 127 17.30 -7.35 -7.62
CA PHE A 127 17.22 -5.95 -8.00
C PHE A 127 16.24 -5.77 -9.16
N ASP A 128 16.36 -6.58 -10.22
CA ASP A 128 15.49 -6.54 -11.39
C ASP A 128 14.03 -6.70 -11.00
N TYR A 129 13.74 -7.69 -10.15
CA TYR A 129 12.38 -7.89 -9.63
C TYR A 129 11.87 -6.65 -8.90
N VAL A 130 12.62 -6.10 -7.93
CA VAL A 130 12.12 -4.95 -7.17
C VAL A 130 12.02 -3.68 -8.01
N TYR A 131 12.93 -3.50 -8.95
CA TYR A 131 12.95 -2.36 -9.85
C TYR A 131 11.75 -2.39 -10.79
N GLU A 132 11.58 -3.46 -11.55
CA GLU A 132 10.52 -3.59 -12.55
C GLU A 132 9.12 -3.63 -11.92
N ASN A 133 8.97 -4.24 -10.75
CA ASN A 133 7.64 -4.39 -10.15
C ASN A 133 7.21 -3.22 -9.26
N TRP A 134 8.16 -2.44 -8.73
CA TRP A 134 7.85 -1.43 -7.70
C TRP A 134 8.49 -0.08 -7.98
N LEU A 135 9.78 -0.01 -8.27
CA LEU A 135 10.47 1.28 -8.33
C LEU A 135 10.24 2.03 -9.64
N LYS A 136 10.17 1.32 -10.77
CA LYS A 136 10.04 1.92 -12.10
C LYS A 136 8.78 2.79 -12.22
N ASP A 137 7.62 2.19 -11.95
CA ASP A 137 6.32 2.82 -12.15
C ASP A 137 5.67 3.35 -10.86
N TYR A 138 6.06 2.84 -9.68
CA TYR A 138 5.32 3.10 -8.44
C TYR A 138 6.12 3.81 -7.35
N LYS A 139 7.41 4.14 -7.54
CA LYS A 139 8.24 4.78 -6.50
C LYS A 139 7.58 6.02 -5.89
N GLU A 140 6.88 6.82 -6.69
CA GLU A 140 6.25 8.05 -6.23
C GLU A 140 5.08 7.81 -5.26
N MET A 141 4.58 6.57 -5.19
CA MET A 141 3.48 6.16 -4.32
C MET A 141 3.94 5.58 -2.98
N PHE A 142 5.24 5.34 -2.75
CA PHE A 142 5.72 4.77 -1.47
C PHE A 142 7.12 5.23 -1.02
N VAL A 143 7.89 5.96 -1.84
CA VAL A 143 9.20 6.47 -1.44
C VAL A 143 9.06 7.88 -0.86
N TYR A 144 9.65 8.15 0.31
CA TYR A 144 9.43 9.37 1.09
C TYR A 144 9.77 10.66 0.35
N ALA A 145 10.79 10.63 -0.51
CA ALA A 145 11.16 11.73 -1.39
C ALA A 145 9.97 12.28 -2.20
N TRP A 146 8.96 11.45 -2.49
CA TRP A 146 7.72 11.85 -3.15
C TRP A 146 6.52 11.87 -2.20
N THR A 147 6.40 10.89 -1.30
CA THR A 147 5.18 10.73 -0.48
C THR A 147 5.08 11.72 0.69
N ASP A 148 6.21 12.16 1.25
CA ASP A 148 6.21 13.09 2.39
C ASP A 148 6.00 14.56 1.96
N LYS A 149 5.77 14.79 0.66
CA LYS A 149 5.25 16.05 0.11
C LYS A 149 3.76 16.27 0.47
N CYS A 150 3.04 15.23 0.89
CA CYS A 150 1.65 15.32 1.33
C CYS A 150 1.53 15.04 2.84
N ARG A 151 0.57 15.71 3.52
CA ARG A 151 0.28 15.47 4.94
C ARG A 151 -0.40 14.11 5.13
N ASN A 152 0.38 13.04 5.11
CA ASN A 152 -0.07 11.65 5.27
C ASN A 152 -0.12 11.18 6.74
N PHE A 153 0.32 12.01 7.70
CA PHE A 153 0.38 11.72 9.14
C PHE A 153 1.08 10.37 9.47
N GLY A 154 2.09 9.99 8.68
CA GLY A 154 2.81 8.73 8.84
C GLY A 154 1.98 7.49 8.50
N GLN A 155 0.82 7.62 7.86
CA GLN A 155 0.00 6.49 7.43
C GLN A 155 0.58 5.85 6.18
N ARG A 156 1.27 4.73 6.38
CA ARG A 156 2.04 4.01 5.35
C ARG A 156 1.58 2.56 5.15
N THR A 157 0.66 2.10 5.97
CA THR A 157 0.17 0.71 5.97
C THR A 157 -1.34 0.65 6.08
N THR A 158 -1.94 -0.40 5.53
CA THR A 158 -3.37 -0.74 5.67
C THR A 158 -3.63 -1.68 6.84
N ASN A 159 -2.66 -1.89 7.74
CA ASN A 159 -2.77 -2.84 8.86
C ASN A 159 -4.03 -2.63 9.73
N ARG A 160 -4.45 -1.38 9.91
CA ARG A 160 -5.68 -1.04 10.63
C ARG A 160 -6.93 -1.56 9.89
N VAL A 161 -6.96 -1.46 8.57
CA VAL A 161 -8.04 -1.99 7.71
C VAL A 161 -8.03 -3.51 7.72
N GLU A 162 -6.86 -4.15 7.57
CA GLU A 162 -6.75 -5.61 7.59
C GLU A 162 -7.20 -6.22 8.92
N SER A 163 -6.92 -5.55 10.04
CA SER A 163 -7.42 -5.96 11.36
C SER A 163 -8.95 -5.90 11.44
N GLN A 164 -9.56 -4.83 10.91
CA GLN A 164 -11.02 -4.71 10.85
C GLN A 164 -11.64 -5.75 9.91
N HIS A 165 -11.02 -6.00 8.75
CA HIS A 165 -11.43 -7.07 7.84
C HIS A 165 -11.35 -8.45 8.51
N ALA A 166 -10.29 -8.74 9.26
CA ALA A 166 -10.15 -9.99 9.99
C ALA A 166 -11.25 -10.15 11.05
N ASN A 167 -11.58 -9.07 11.77
CA ASN A 167 -12.70 -9.08 12.71
C ASN A 167 -14.03 -9.33 12.00
N LEU A 168 -14.33 -8.60 10.93
CA LEU A 168 -15.56 -8.81 10.15
C LEU A 168 -15.67 -10.25 9.64
N LYS A 169 -14.59 -10.81 9.08
CA LYS A 169 -14.55 -12.19 8.59
C LYS A 169 -14.85 -13.24 9.67
N ARG A 170 -14.59 -12.96 10.96
CA ARG A 170 -14.99 -13.86 12.06
C ARG A 170 -16.51 -13.92 12.22
N TYR A 171 -17.22 -12.85 11.92
CA TYR A 171 -18.68 -12.78 12.00
C TYR A 171 -19.37 -13.25 10.71
N VAL A 172 -18.67 -13.19 9.57
CA VAL A 172 -19.13 -13.68 8.26
C VAL A 172 -18.72 -15.14 8.07
N THR A 173 -19.51 -16.07 8.63
CA THR A 173 -19.38 -17.52 8.40
C THR A 173 -20.35 -18.00 7.31
N ARG A 174 -20.15 -19.22 6.80
CA ARG A 174 -21.11 -19.88 5.91
C ARG A 174 -22.50 -19.90 6.59
N GLY A 175 -23.53 -19.37 5.93
CA GLY A 175 -24.89 -19.26 6.48
C GLY A 175 -25.20 -17.98 7.29
N SER A 176 -24.31 -16.99 7.32
CA SER A 176 -24.61 -15.69 7.96
C SER A 176 -25.65 -14.92 7.16
N SER A 177 -26.75 -14.48 7.80
CA SER A 177 -27.67 -13.52 7.18
C SER A 177 -27.02 -12.14 7.10
N LEU A 178 -27.40 -11.33 6.11
CA LEU A 178 -26.93 -9.94 5.97
C LEU A 178 -27.25 -9.11 7.23
N GLU A 179 -28.36 -9.41 7.90
CA GLU A 179 -28.76 -8.79 9.17
C GLU A 179 -27.74 -9.01 10.31
N ARG A 180 -27.03 -10.16 10.30
CA ARG A 180 -25.98 -10.46 11.28
C ARG A 180 -24.69 -9.68 11.02
N ILE A 181 -24.50 -9.19 9.80
CA ILE A 181 -23.30 -8.48 9.34
C ILE A 181 -23.45 -6.96 9.53
N ALA A 182 -24.69 -6.45 9.55
CA ALA A 182 -25.01 -5.04 9.59
C ALA A 182 -25.28 -4.46 11.00
N ARG A 183 -25.04 -5.22 12.07
CA ARG A 183 -25.17 -4.78 13.48
C ARG A 183 -23.82 -4.44 14.11
#